data_AF-A0A6P8ZIV8-F1
#
_entry.id   AF-A0A6P8ZIV8-F1
#
_cell.length_a   1.000
_cell.length_b   1.000
_cell.length_c   1.000
_cell.angle_alpha   90.00
_cell.angle_beta   90.00
_cell.angle_gamma   90.00
#
_symmetry.space_group_name_H-M   'P 1'
#
loop_
_entity.id
_entity.type
_entity.pdbx_description
1 polymer ?
#
loop_
_entity_poly.entity_id
_entity_poly.type
_entity_poly.pdbx_seq_one_letter_code
_entity_poly.pdbx_strand_id
1 'polypeptide(L)'
;MEVIYDFKRSKKHLTLRVLKEHLRTVTHRRTGDVLFKGGTESLRRLLYKLGFNYVLDNGTYYIRENPRIQLLRTQYLLRFHANYISPDKLDEKYQDETWVYMGGTGQRVRGWINKDVRSFSRRTTSLGDRSTISHVGGRKGWVEGALMFLAPHKDSKEDYHKSMNRDEFLRHFREDILPNMTEPSLLIMDNASYHRMQVKN
;
A
#
# COMPACT_ATOMS: atom_id res chain seq x y z
N MET A 1 -4.89 13.16 -10.24
CA MET A 1 -3.67 13.91 -9.87
C MET A 1 -3.57 15.23 -10.63
N GLU A 2 -4.01 15.32 -11.89
CA GLU A 2 -4.04 16.59 -12.66
C GLU A 2 -4.72 17.74 -11.91
N VAL A 3 -5.88 17.48 -11.28
CA VAL A 3 -6.63 18.46 -10.48
C VAL A 3 -5.76 19.31 -9.56
N ILE A 4 -4.93 18.69 -8.70
CA ILE A 4 -4.15 19.45 -7.71
C ILE A 4 -3.09 20.33 -8.40
N TYR A 5 -2.49 19.81 -9.47
CA TYR A 5 -1.52 20.55 -10.27
C TYR A 5 -2.17 21.68 -11.08
N ASP A 6 -3.41 21.54 -11.51
CA ASP A 6 -4.16 22.58 -12.24
C ASP A 6 -4.54 23.75 -11.33
N PHE A 7 -4.88 23.48 -10.06
CA PHE A 7 -5.04 24.53 -9.05
C PHE A 7 -3.73 25.27 -8.79
N LYS A 8 -2.60 24.54 -8.75
CA LYS A 8 -1.27 25.15 -8.61
C LYS A 8 -0.91 26.02 -9.82
N ARG A 9 -1.18 25.56 -11.05
CA ARG A 9 -0.94 26.32 -12.29
C ARG A 9 -1.80 27.59 -12.37
N SER A 10 -3.06 27.50 -11.93
CA SER A 10 -4.00 28.63 -11.93
C SER A 10 -3.83 29.61 -10.77
N LYS A 11 -2.80 29.42 -9.92
CA LYS A 11 -2.55 30.21 -8.70
C LYS A 11 -3.75 30.32 -7.75
N LYS A 12 -4.71 29.40 -7.85
CA LYS A 12 -5.90 29.37 -6.98
C LYS A 12 -5.56 28.70 -5.65
N HIS A 13 -6.01 29.29 -4.55
CA HIS A 13 -5.77 28.75 -3.21
C HIS A 13 -6.45 27.38 -3.04
N LEU A 14 -5.64 26.32 -2.93
CA LEU A 14 -6.14 24.96 -2.75
C LEU A 14 -6.21 24.59 -1.26
N THR A 15 -7.35 24.91 -0.64
CA THR A 15 -7.70 24.38 0.68
C THR A 15 -8.33 23.00 0.55
N LEU A 16 -8.36 22.25 1.66
CA LEU A 16 -9.01 20.94 1.71
C LEU A 16 -10.49 20.98 1.33
N ARG A 17 -11.19 22.06 1.71
CA ARG A 17 -12.60 22.26 1.36
C ARG A 17 -12.77 22.42 -0.14
N VAL A 18 -11.96 23.29 -0.76
CA VAL A 18 -12.00 23.55 -2.21
C VAL A 18 -11.67 22.28 -2.99
N LEU A 19 -10.64 21.54 -2.58
CA LEU A 19 -10.28 20.28 -3.22
C LEU A 19 -11.42 19.25 -3.10
N LYS A 20 -12.03 19.11 -1.92
CA LYS A 20 -13.14 18.17 -1.72
C LYS A 20 -14.32 18.46 -2.64
N GLU A 21 -14.76 19.72 -2.71
CA GLU A 21 -15.88 20.08 -3.57
C GLU A 21 -15.53 19.87 -5.05
N HIS A 22 -14.31 20.19 -5.47
CA HIS A 22 -13.88 19.91 -6.84
C HIS A 22 -13.80 18.41 -7.16
N LEU A 23 -13.32 17.58 -6.23
CA LEU A 23 -13.29 16.12 -6.43
C LEU A 23 -14.68 15.47 -6.53
N ARG A 24 -15.73 16.18 -6.09
CA ARG A 24 -17.13 15.75 -6.26
C ARG A 24 -17.69 16.14 -7.62
N THR A 25 -17.15 17.19 -8.26
CA THR A 25 -17.57 17.60 -9.61
C THR A 25 -16.86 16.81 -10.70
N VAL A 26 -15.70 16.20 -10.40
CA VAL A 26 -14.97 15.34 -11.32
C VAL A 26 -15.50 13.91 -11.25
N THR A 27 -15.76 13.31 -12.41
CA THR A 27 -16.20 11.92 -12.53
C THR A 27 -15.09 11.03 -13.08
N HIS A 28 -15.11 9.76 -12.67
CA HIS A 28 -14.19 8.76 -13.16
C HIS A 28 -14.54 8.40 -14.60
N ARG A 29 -13.58 8.59 -15.54
CA ARG A 29 -13.82 8.46 -16.99
C ARG A 29 -14.42 7.12 -17.44
N ARG A 30 -14.19 6.02 -16.69
CA ARG A 30 -14.70 4.69 -17.05
C ARG A 30 -16.04 4.33 -16.40
N THR A 31 -16.33 4.86 -15.23
CA THR A 31 -17.49 4.42 -14.41
C THR A 31 -18.55 5.51 -14.26
N GLY A 32 -18.25 6.76 -14.60
CA GLY A 32 -19.16 7.90 -14.43
C GLY A 32 -19.36 8.35 -12.99
N ASP A 33 -18.90 7.56 -12.01
CA ASP A 33 -18.97 7.88 -10.58
C ASP A 33 -18.14 9.11 -10.22
N VAL A 34 -18.61 9.88 -9.23
CA VAL A 34 -17.81 10.96 -8.63
C VAL A 34 -16.52 10.42 -8.03
N LEU A 35 -15.43 11.16 -8.22
CA LEU A 35 -14.08 10.70 -7.90
C LEU A 35 -13.85 10.50 -6.39
N PHE A 36 -14.58 11.24 -5.55
CA PHE A 36 -14.47 11.12 -4.10
C PHE A 36 -15.81 11.37 -3.38
N LYS A 37 -16.31 10.34 -2.67
CA LYS A 37 -17.56 10.40 -1.88
C LYS A 37 -17.32 10.61 -0.36
N GLY A 38 -16.07 10.63 0.08
CA GLY A 38 -15.71 10.66 1.50
C GLY A 38 -15.85 12.03 2.19
N GLY A 39 -15.65 12.05 3.50
CA GLY A 39 -15.63 13.27 4.31
C GLY A 39 -14.30 14.02 4.24
N THR A 40 -14.27 15.23 4.83
CA THR A 40 -13.07 16.10 4.88
C THR A 40 -11.89 15.39 5.55
N GLU A 41 -12.10 14.74 6.70
CA GLU A 41 -11.04 14.00 7.41
C GLU A 41 -10.55 12.76 6.65
N SER A 42 -11.45 12.08 5.93
CA SER A 42 -11.07 10.98 5.04
C SER A 42 -10.16 11.47 3.92
N LEU A 43 -10.48 12.63 3.33
CA LEU A 43 -9.65 13.25 2.29
C LEU A 43 -8.30 13.69 2.86
N ARG A 44 -8.28 14.29 4.06
CA ARG A 44 -7.05 14.66 4.76
C ARG A 44 -6.12 13.47 4.94
N ARG A 45 -6.64 12.38 5.52
CA ARG A 45 -5.88 11.14 5.73
C ARG A 45 -5.36 10.56 4.41
N LEU A 46 -6.18 10.59 3.36
CA LEU A 46 -5.78 10.12 2.03
C LEU A 46 -4.63 10.96 1.47
N LEU A 47 -4.72 12.28 1.54
CA LEU A 47 -3.69 13.20 1.06
C LEU A 47 -2.36 13.01 1.82
N TYR A 48 -2.40 12.87 3.15
CA TYR A 48 -1.21 12.54 3.93
C TYR A 48 -0.57 11.23 3.47
N LYS A 49 -1.36 10.17 3.25
CA LYS A 49 -0.86 8.90 2.71
C LYS A 49 -0.25 9.03 1.31
N LEU A 50 -0.78 9.93 0.49
CA LEU A 50 -0.25 10.21 -0.85
C LEU A 50 1.03 11.08 -0.82
N GLY A 51 1.44 11.58 0.35
CA GLY A 51 2.63 12.40 0.52
C GLY A 51 2.38 13.90 0.49
N PHE A 52 1.13 14.35 0.68
CA PHE A 52 0.80 15.76 0.85
C PHE A 52 0.86 16.15 2.33
N ASN A 53 1.44 17.31 2.59
CA ASN A 53 1.49 17.97 3.89
C ASN A 53 0.59 19.20 3.88
N TYR A 54 0.24 19.67 5.08
CA TYR A 54 -0.47 20.91 5.26
C TYR A 54 0.48 21.95 5.83
N VAL A 55 0.59 23.09 5.16
CA VAL A 55 1.40 24.22 5.62
C VAL A 55 0.47 25.34 6.05
N LEU A 56 0.64 25.86 7.26
CA LEU A 56 -0.05 27.06 7.70
C LEU A 56 0.72 28.27 7.18
N ASP A 57 0.05 29.14 6.43
CA ASP A 57 0.60 30.42 5.97
C ASP A 57 -0.50 31.50 6.09
N ASN A 58 -0.18 32.63 6.72
CA ASN A 58 -1.12 33.72 7.03
C ASN A 58 -2.50 33.25 7.58
N GLY A 59 -2.50 32.29 8.52
CA GLY A 59 -3.73 31.76 9.15
C GLY A 59 -4.54 30.77 8.29
N THR A 60 -4.08 30.47 7.07
CA THR A 60 -4.74 29.53 6.15
C THR A 60 -3.91 28.26 5.96
N TYR A 61 -4.55 27.09 5.98
CA TYR A 61 -3.88 25.81 5.70
C TYR A 61 -3.87 25.50 4.21
N TYR A 62 -2.68 25.26 3.66
CA TYR A 62 -2.42 24.93 2.26
C TYR A 62 -2.01 23.48 2.10
N ILE A 63 -2.55 22.82 1.08
CA ILE A 63 -2.11 21.47 0.69
C ILE A 63 -0.85 21.60 -0.17
N ARG A 64 0.24 20.98 0.25
CA ARG A 64 1.52 20.97 -0.46
C ARG A 64 2.06 19.55 -0.55
N GLU A 65 2.46 19.09 -1.74
CA GLU A 65 3.22 17.84 -1.84
C GLU A 65 4.56 17.96 -1.12
N ASN A 66 4.95 16.89 -0.43
CA ASN A 66 6.29 16.76 0.11
C ASN A 66 7.29 16.64 -1.06
N PRO A 67 8.18 17.64 -1.29
CA PRO A 67 9.08 17.63 -2.44
C PRO A 67 9.99 16.39 -2.47
N ARG A 68 10.35 15.86 -1.30
CA ARG A 68 11.13 14.63 -1.18
C ARG A 68 10.37 13.43 -1.73
N ILE A 69 9.09 13.28 -1.39
CA ILE A 69 8.25 12.17 -1.89
C ILE A 69 8.03 12.34 -3.40
N GLN A 70 7.83 13.57 -3.88
CA GLN A 70 7.71 13.85 -5.30
C GLN A 70 8.97 13.42 -6.07
N LEU A 71 10.15 13.79 -5.57
CA LEU A 71 11.42 13.40 -6.17
C LEU A 71 11.58 11.87 -6.20
N LEU A 72 11.32 11.19 -5.08
CA LEU A 72 11.42 9.72 -4.99
C LEU A 72 10.48 9.02 -5.97
N ARG A 73 9.23 9.47 -6.08
CA ARG A 73 8.25 8.92 -7.03
C ARG A 73 8.67 9.19 -8.47
N THR A 74 9.19 10.39 -8.75
CA THR A 74 9.68 10.75 -10.09
C THR A 74 10.87 9.87 -10.49
N GLN A 75 11.85 9.71 -9.61
CA GLN A 75 13.00 8.85 -9.84
C GLN A 75 12.58 7.38 -10.06
N TYR A 76 11.67 6.87 -9.23
CA TYR A 76 11.11 5.53 -9.40
C TYR A 76 10.45 5.37 -10.78
N LEU A 77 9.54 6.28 -11.15
CA LEU A 77 8.82 6.22 -12.42
C LEU A 77 9.76 6.35 -13.63
N LEU A 78 10.78 7.20 -13.54
CA LEU A 78 11.79 7.32 -14.60
C LEU A 78 12.58 6.02 -14.79
N ARG A 79 13.04 5.40 -13.69
CA ARG A 79 13.75 4.11 -13.74
C ARG A 79 12.86 2.99 -14.26
N PHE A 80 11.63 2.91 -13.77
CA PHE A 80 10.64 1.93 -14.21
C PHE A 80 10.31 2.12 -15.71
N HIS A 81 10.12 3.35 -16.15
CA HIS A 81 9.86 3.67 -17.55
C HIS A 81 11.06 3.38 -18.46
N ALA A 82 12.28 3.63 -17.99
CA ALA A 82 13.50 3.28 -18.71
C ALA A 82 13.58 1.75 -18.96
N ASN A 83 13.27 0.92 -17.96
CA ASN A 83 13.14 -0.53 -18.17
C ASN A 83 12.04 -0.87 -19.18
N TYR A 84 10.89 -0.19 -19.07
CA TYR A 84 9.72 -0.45 -19.92
C TYR A 84 9.98 -0.22 -21.41
N ILE A 85 10.77 0.81 -21.78
CA ILE A 85 11.09 1.15 -23.18
C ILE A 85 12.40 0.51 -23.67
N SER A 86 13.14 -0.18 -22.80
CA SER A 86 14.41 -0.80 -23.15
C SER A 86 14.20 -1.95 -24.15
N PRO A 87 15.04 -2.10 -25.18
CA PRO A 87 15.06 -3.30 -26.01
C PRO A 87 15.38 -4.55 -25.17
N ASP A 88 16.25 -4.39 -24.16
CA ASP A 88 16.64 -5.42 -23.20
C ASP A 88 15.81 -5.28 -21.91
N LYS A 89 14.48 -5.26 -22.04
CA LYS A 89 13.58 -5.12 -20.89
C LYS A 89 13.78 -6.27 -19.91
N LEU A 90 14.09 -5.93 -18.66
CA LEU A 90 14.18 -6.91 -17.56
C LEU A 90 12.80 -7.42 -17.17
N ASP A 91 12.72 -8.71 -16.82
CA ASP A 91 11.49 -9.31 -16.29
C ASP A 91 11.17 -8.69 -14.92
N GLU A 92 9.99 -8.07 -14.83
CA GLU A 92 9.53 -7.35 -13.65
C GLU A 92 8.96 -8.36 -12.65
N LYS A 93 9.58 -8.45 -11.49
CA LYS A 93 9.14 -9.26 -10.35
C LYS A 93 8.70 -8.33 -9.22
N TYR A 94 7.54 -8.60 -8.65
CA TYR A 94 6.96 -7.86 -7.55
C TYR A 94 6.92 -8.76 -6.33
N GLN A 95 7.44 -8.27 -5.23
CA GLN A 95 7.36 -8.93 -3.94
C GLN A 95 6.59 -8.04 -2.97
N ASP A 96 5.71 -8.66 -2.20
CA ASP A 96 4.91 -8.00 -1.18
C ASP A 96 4.53 -8.99 -0.08
N GLU A 97 4.33 -8.47 1.11
CA GLU A 97 3.87 -9.21 2.27
C GLU A 97 2.42 -8.87 2.59
N THR A 98 1.64 -9.90 2.87
CA THR A 98 0.31 -9.75 3.43
C THR A 98 0.11 -10.66 4.61
N TRP A 99 -1.06 -10.54 5.21
CA TRP A 99 -1.44 -11.37 6.32
C TRP A 99 -2.81 -11.99 6.10
N VAL A 100 -2.96 -13.19 6.65
CA VAL A 100 -4.22 -13.91 6.64
C VAL A 100 -4.53 -14.36 8.05
N TYR A 101 -5.79 -14.23 8.43
CA TYR A 101 -6.30 -14.86 9.64
C TYR A 101 -6.64 -16.31 9.35
N MET A 102 -6.15 -17.24 10.17
CA MET A 102 -6.36 -18.68 9.98
C MET A 102 -7.84 -19.09 10.02
N GLY A 103 -8.67 -18.36 10.77
CA GLY A 103 -10.12 -18.53 10.81
C GLY A 103 -10.90 -17.67 9.80
N GLY A 104 -10.21 -16.94 8.91
CA GLY A 104 -10.81 -16.10 7.88
C GLY A 104 -10.91 -14.62 8.25
N THR A 105 -10.90 -13.78 7.22
CA THR A 105 -10.93 -12.31 7.34
C THR A 105 -12.30 -11.76 6.98
N GLY A 106 -12.82 -10.82 7.77
CA GLY A 106 -13.94 -9.97 7.34
C GLY A 106 -15.26 -10.70 7.14
N GLN A 107 -15.47 -11.88 7.73
CA GLN A 107 -16.79 -12.49 7.74
C GLN A 107 -17.75 -11.55 8.48
N ARG A 108 -18.70 -10.96 7.75
CA ARG A 108 -19.96 -10.55 8.35
C ARG A 108 -20.56 -11.84 8.87
N VAL A 109 -20.56 -12.03 10.19
CA VAL A 109 -21.27 -13.15 10.79
C VAL A 109 -22.73 -13.04 10.35
N ARG A 110 -23.16 -13.89 9.41
CA ARG A 110 -24.57 -14.06 9.05
C ARG A 110 -25.20 -14.87 10.18
N GLY A 111 -25.45 -14.21 11.30
CA GLY A 111 -26.13 -14.79 12.46
C GLY A 111 -27.63 -14.58 12.35
N TRP A 112 -28.40 -15.51 12.90
CA TRP A 112 -29.83 -15.31 13.12
C TRP A 112 -30.01 -14.23 14.19
N ILE A 113 -30.65 -13.12 13.83
CA ILE A 113 -30.92 -12.00 14.75
C ILE A 113 -32.41 -12.09 15.11
N ASN A 114 -32.71 -12.21 16.39
CA ASN A 114 -34.09 -12.19 16.88
C ASN A 114 -34.63 -10.74 16.86
N LYS A 115 -35.95 -10.56 16.95
CA LYS A 115 -36.56 -9.20 17.00
C LYS A 115 -36.19 -8.39 18.26
N ASP A 116 -35.57 -9.03 19.25
CA ASP A 116 -35.04 -8.37 20.44
C ASP A 116 -33.72 -7.63 20.12
N VAL A 117 -33.67 -6.34 20.47
CA VAL A 117 -32.52 -5.44 20.32
C VAL A 117 -31.24 -6.01 20.97
N ARG A 118 -31.38 -6.91 21.95
CA ARG A 118 -30.24 -7.60 22.60
C ARG A 118 -29.55 -8.66 21.74
N SER A 119 -30.14 -9.07 20.62
CA SER A 119 -29.59 -10.13 19.75
C SER A 119 -28.59 -9.63 18.70
N PHE A 120 -28.25 -8.34 18.72
CA PHE A 120 -27.29 -7.75 17.78
C PHE A 120 -25.84 -8.04 18.20
N SER A 121 -25.20 -9.04 17.59
CA SER A 121 -23.74 -9.21 17.70
C SER A 121 -23.05 -8.49 16.54
N ARG A 122 -22.41 -7.34 16.81
CA ARG A 122 -21.57 -6.62 15.83
C ARG A 122 -20.18 -7.26 15.75
N ARG A 123 -20.09 -8.58 15.65
CA ARG A 123 -18.78 -9.25 15.51
C ARG A 123 -18.40 -9.24 14.04
N THR A 124 -17.71 -8.19 13.62
CA THR A 124 -16.79 -8.29 12.49
C THR A 124 -15.40 -8.45 13.09
N THR A 125 -14.98 -9.69 13.30
CA THR A 125 -13.62 -9.96 13.76
C THR A 125 -13.02 -10.98 12.83
N SER A 126 -11.85 -10.63 12.33
CA SER A 126 -10.80 -11.58 12.01
C SER A 126 -10.72 -12.71 13.05
N LEU A 127 -10.86 -13.94 12.58
CA LEU A 127 -10.98 -15.13 13.44
C LEU A 127 -9.64 -15.87 13.51
N GLY A 128 -9.23 -16.21 14.73
CA GLY A 128 -8.01 -16.98 14.97
C GLY A 128 -6.72 -16.19 14.76
N ASP A 129 -5.61 -16.91 14.76
CA ASP A 129 -4.29 -16.33 14.69
C ASP A 129 -3.95 -15.81 13.29
N ARG A 130 -3.01 -14.87 13.23
CA ARG A 130 -2.58 -14.21 11.99
C ARG A 130 -1.28 -14.80 11.49
N SER A 131 -1.30 -15.35 10.28
CA SER A 131 -0.11 -15.83 9.56
C SER A 131 0.35 -14.76 8.57
N THR A 132 1.66 -14.70 8.34
CA THR A 132 2.26 -13.81 7.33
C THR A 132 2.56 -14.60 6.08
N ILE A 133 2.21 -14.04 4.93
CA ILE A 133 2.48 -14.61 3.61
C ILE A 133 3.30 -13.59 2.83
N SER A 134 4.42 -14.04 2.26
CA SER A 134 5.23 -13.27 1.32
C SER A 134 5.39 -14.09 0.05
N HIS A 135 5.28 -13.45 -1.10
CA HIS A 135 5.55 -14.13 -2.37
C HIS A 135 6.05 -13.17 -3.43
N VAL A 136 6.68 -13.72 -4.47
CA VAL A 136 7.23 -13.01 -5.61
C VAL A 136 6.49 -13.45 -6.87
N GLY A 137 5.96 -12.50 -7.62
CA GLY A 137 5.24 -12.76 -8.86
C GLY A 137 5.50 -11.70 -9.92
N GLY A 138 5.26 -12.05 -11.17
CA GLY A 138 5.41 -11.14 -12.30
C GLY A 138 4.38 -11.43 -13.39
N ARG A 139 4.60 -10.87 -14.57
CA ARG A 139 3.68 -11.02 -15.71
C ARG A 139 3.47 -12.49 -16.14
N LYS A 140 4.49 -13.34 -15.91
CA LYS A 140 4.48 -14.78 -16.26
C LYS A 140 3.90 -15.66 -15.14
N GLY A 141 3.38 -15.07 -14.07
CA GLY A 141 2.88 -15.78 -12.90
C GLY A 141 3.85 -15.71 -11.72
N TRP A 142 3.64 -16.62 -10.77
CA TRP A 142 4.43 -16.73 -9.54
C TRP A 142 5.82 -17.28 -9.81
N VAL A 143 6.79 -16.87 -8.99
CA VAL A 143 8.12 -17.48 -8.96
C VAL A 143 8.02 -18.75 -8.12
N GLU A 144 8.08 -19.92 -8.74
CA GLU A 144 8.01 -21.20 -8.05
C GLU A 144 9.12 -21.31 -6.99
N GLY A 145 8.80 -21.86 -5.80
CA GLY A 145 9.74 -21.91 -4.68
C GLY A 145 9.91 -20.62 -3.88
N ALA A 146 9.46 -19.45 -4.38
CA ALA A 146 9.60 -18.17 -3.67
C ALA A 146 8.41 -17.83 -2.74
N LEU A 147 7.61 -18.81 -2.33
CA LEU A 147 6.51 -18.60 -1.38
C LEU A 147 7.04 -18.78 0.04
N MET A 148 6.90 -17.76 0.87
CA MET A 148 7.12 -17.87 2.30
C MET A 148 5.81 -17.75 3.07
N PHE A 149 5.63 -18.70 3.98
CA PHE A 149 4.52 -18.73 4.93
C PHE A 149 5.09 -18.78 6.35
N LEU A 150 4.85 -17.73 7.14
CA LEU A 150 5.25 -17.67 8.53
C LEU A 150 4.01 -17.86 9.41
N ALA A 151 4.03 -18.96 10.16
CA ALA A 151 2.99 -19.27 11.12
C ALA A 151 2.93 -18.22 12.25
N PRO A 152 1.80 -18.09 12.94
CA PRO A 152 1.64 -17.13 14.02
C PRO A 152 2.58 -17.45 15.20
N HIS A 153 3.14 -16.42 15.83
CA HIS A 153 3.88 -16.59 17.08
C HIS A 153 2.91 -16.86 18.24
N LYS A 154 3.11 -17.94 18.99
CA LYS A 154 2.22 -18.34 20.10
C LYS A 154 2.11 -17.28 21.23
N ASP A 155 3.12 -16.41 21.37
CA ASP A 155 3.22 -15.42 22.45
C ASP A 155 3.04 -13.96 22.02
N SER A 156 2.72 -13.68 20.75
CA SER A 156 2.64 -12.29 20.25
C SER A 156 1.25 -11.69 20.46
N LYS A 157 0.85 -11.46 21.73
CA LYS A 157 -0.36 -10.67 22.03
C LYS A 157 -0.19 -9.18 21.72
N GLU A 158 1.04 -8.67 21.57
CA GLU A 158 1.29 -7.22 21.52
C GLU A 158 2.17 -6.70 20.39
N ASP A 159 2.88 -7.53 19.62
CA ASP A 159 3.77 -7.02 18.56
C ASP A 159 3.62 -7.79 17.24
N TYR A 160 2.83 -7.18 16.36
CA TYR A 160 2.38 -7.67 15.06
C TYR A 160 3.45 -7.59 13.96
N HIS A 161 4.62 -7.00 14.24
CA HIS A 161 5.77 -6.96 13.33
C HIS A 161 6.80 -8.07 13.60
N LYS A 162 6.56 -8.97 14.57
CA LYS A 162 7.57 -9.96 14.97
C LYS A 162 7.71 -11.17 14.05
N SER A 163 6.69 -11.50 13.25
CA SER A 163 6.77 -12.65 12.34
C SER A 163 7.76 -12.37 11.21
N MET A 164 7.59 -11.26 10.49
CA MET A 164 8.51 -10.83 9.43
C MET A 164 9.58 -9.89 10.01
N ASN A 165 10.73 -10.46 10.35
CA ASN A 165 11.89 -9.70 10.78
C ASN A 165 13.00 -9.72 9.72
N ARG A 166 14.10 -9.03 10.02
CA ARG A 166 15.24 -8.85 9.11
C ARG A 166 15.88 -10.16 8.68
N ASP A 167 16.08 -11.07 9.63
CA ASP A 167 16.79 -12.33 9.40
C ASP A 167 15.92 -13.29 8.59
N GLU A 168 14.62 -13.35 8.88
CA GLU A 168 13.66 -14.10 8.09
C GLU A 168 13.58 -13.60 6.65
N PHE A 169 13.53 -12.27 6.45
CA PHE A 169 13.55 -11.70 5.11
C PHE A 169 14.85 -12.02 4.36
N LEU A 170 16.02 -11.89 5.01
CA LEU A 170 17.31 -12.22 4.36
C LEU A 170 17.40 -13.69 3.99
N ARG A 171 16.97 -14.58 4.88
CA ARG A 171 16.94 -16.01 4.63
C ARG A 171 16.05 -16.30 3.42
N HIS A 172 14.81 -15.81 3.45
CA HIS A 172 13.89 -15.95 2.33
C HIS A 172 14.44 -15.38 1.02
N PHE A 173 15.05 -14.19 1.08
CA PHE A 173 15.63 -13.55 -0.08
C PHE A 173 16.75 -14.39 -0.69
N ARG A 174 17.67 -14.92 0.13
CA ARG A 174 18.84 -15.68 -0.33
C ARG A 174 18.53 -17.12 -0.72
N GLU A 175 17.66 -17.78 0.01
CA GLU A 175 17.41 -19.22 -0.12
C GLU A 175 16.23 -19.52 -1.05
N ASP A 176 15.21 -18.65 -1.07
CA ASP A 176 13.97 -18.92 -1.80
C ASP A 176 13.80 -17.98 -3.01
N ILE A 177 14.09 -16.69 -2.87
CA ILE A 177 13.86 -15.72 -3.96
C ILE A 177 14.99 -15.80 -5.01
N LEU A 178 16.24 -15.50 -4.62
CA LEU A 178 17.34 -15.41 -5.56
C LEU A 178 17.55 -16.68 -6.40
N PRO A 179 17.55 -17.90 -5.82
CA PRO A 179 17.82 -19.12 -6.59
C PRO A 179 16.71 -19.48 -7.59
N ASN A 180 15.48 -19.03 -7.34
CA ASN A 180 14.32 -19.35 -8.16
C ASN A 180 13.95 -18.24 -9.16
N MET A 181 14.56 -17.06 -9.05
CA MET A 181 14.34 -15.97 -10.00
C MET A 181 15.17 -16.14 -11.27
N THR A 182 14.58 -15.73 -12.39
CA THR A 182 15.30 -15.62 -13.65
C THR A 182 16.30 -14.46 -13.61
N GLU A 183 17.53 -14.69 -14.05
CA GLU A 183 18.54 -13.65 -14.20
C GLU A 183 18.80 -13.31 -15.69
N PRO A 184 18.88 -12.01 -16.05
CA PRO A 184 18.67 -10.85 -15.21
C PRO A 184 17.16 -10.54 -15.00
N SER A 185 16.79 -9.98 -13.85
CA SER A 185 15.42 -9.52 -13.55
C SER A 185 15.42 -8.22 -12.75
N LEU A 186 14.26 -7.55 -12.73
CA LEU A 186 14.02 -6.35 -11.94
C LEU A 186 13.07 -6.69 -10.79
N LEU A 187 13.61 -6.78 -9.58
CA LEU A 187 12.81 -6.97 -8.37
C LEU A 187 12.30 -5.63 -7.82
N ILE A 188 11.00 -5.57 -7.56
CA ILE A 188 10.25 -4.41 -7.11
C ILE A 188 9.65 -4.75 -5.75
N MET A 189 10.01 -3.97 -4.73
CA MET A 189 9.60 -4.16 -3.34
C MET A 189 9.17 -2.83 -2.74
N ASP A 190 8.46 -2.89 -1.62
CA ASP A 190 8.16 -1.72 -0.82
C ASP A 190 9.43 -1.20 -0.08
N ASN A 191 9.27 -0.17 0.75
CA ASN A 191 10.39 0.42 1.49
C ASN A 191 10.29 0.16 3.00
N ALA A 192 9.91 -1.06 3.39
CA ALA A 192 9.88 -1.50 4.78
C ALA A 192 11.27 -1.43 5.42
N SER A 193 11.29 -1.24 6.75
CA SER A 193 12.52 -1.08 7.51
C SER A 193 13.44 -2.31 7.45
N TYR A 194 12.87 -3.50 7.27
CA TYR A 194 13.61 -4.76 7.20
C TYR A 194 14.19 -5.06 5.81
N HIS A 195 13.76 -4.40 4.74
CA HIS A 195 14.41 -4.51 3.41
C HIS A 195 15.69 -3.67 3.30
N ARG A 196 15.82 -2.62 4.12
CA ARG A 196 16.93 -1.66 4.07
C ARG A 196 18.08 -2.10 4.97
N MET A 197 18.87 -3.06 4.51
CA MET A 197 20.06 -3.52 5.22
C MET A 197 21.35 -3.19 4.50
N GLN A 198 22.33 -2.74 5.27
CA GLN A 198 23.72 -2.71 4.86
C GLN A 198 24.35 -4.03 5.29
N VAL A 199 24.61 -4.91 4.34
CA VAL A 199 25.39 -6.12 4.61
C VAL A 199 26.82 -5.66 4.89
N LYS A 200 27.34 -5.94 6.08
CA LYS A 200 28.78 -5.79 6.33
C LYS A 200 29.47 -6.91 5.57
N ASN A 201 30.23 -6.53 4.55
CA ASN A 201 31.21 -7.42 3.92
C ASN A 201 32.47 -7.45 4.76
#